data_AF-A0A9E6D0Y3-F1
#
_entry.id   AF-A0A9E6D0Y3-F1
#
_cell.length_a   1.000
_cell.length_b   1.000
_cell.length_c   1.000
_cell.angle_alpha   90.00
_cell.angle_beta   90.00
_cell.angle_gamma   90.00
#
_symmetry.space_group_name_H-M   'P 1'
#
loop_
_entity.id
_entity.type
_entity.pdbx_description
1 polymer ?
#
loop_
_entity_poly.entity_id
_entity_poly.type
_entity_poly.pdbx_seq_one_letter_code
_entity_poly.pdbx_strand_id
1 'polypeptide(L)'
;MYKIHTNQSAQGNMNEPWTDGPRELLQHAATHLGMGADFDRRIAMISIDNAVELAIKTYIGLPKRSRGTDGPTRKELEAANESFPELLDLLNRYYDDKLTGVDLGDVEWYHRLRNLLYHSGNGITVNRARVEAYFQIALALFENLFGFVPSIDGKTAIRTKTGEFLQLWTNFDQSLRMKLPPKNGLAYYWKKEFLEGVSTEAASLWVALTEFRNKLVHSVATDDPEDLDRSIRDVSRLIGILEQHT
;
A
#
# COMPACT_ATOMS: atom_id res chain seq x y z
N MET A 1 -3.55 41.55 18.97
CA MET A 1 -4.07 41.00 17.69
C MET A 1 -3.11 39.92 17.23
N TYR A 2 -3.31 38.68 17.70
CA TYR A 2 -2.42 37.56 17.39
C TYR A 2 -2.70 37.06 15.98
N LYS A 3 -1.71 37.16 15.09
CA LYS A 3 -1.75 36.53 13.77
C LYS A 3 -1.63 35.02 13.97
N ILE A 4 -2.72 34.31 13.75
CA ILE A 4 -2.74 32.84 13.63
C ILE A 4 -1.89 32.51 12.40
N HIS A 5 -0.68 31.98 12.61
CA HIS A 5 0.08 31.33 11.55
C HIS A 5 -0.59 29.98 11.30
N THR A 6 -1.38 29.90 10.23
CA THR A 6 -1.83 28.64 9.66
C THR A 6 -0.61 27.85 9.20
N ASN A 7 -0.34 26.74 9.90
CA ASN A 7 0.74 25.81 9.61
C ASN A 7 0.39 25.05 8.32
N GLN A 8 0.81 25.58 7.17
CA GLN A 8 0.97 24.80 5.94
C GLN A 8 2.31 24.07 6.05
N SER A 9 2.35 22.91 6.69
CA SER A 9 3.57 22.11 6.80
C SER A 9 3.31 20.69 6.33
N ALA A 10 3.99 20.33 5.23
CA ALA A 10 4.09 19.02 4.58
C ALA A 10 2.96 18.62 3.60
N GLN A 11 2.79 19.39 2.53
CA GLN A 11 2.43 18.79 1.23
C GLN A 11 3.76 18.52 0.51
N GLY A 12 4.14 17.26 0.34
CA GLY A 12 5.37 16.90 -0.36
C GLY A 12 5.32 17.43 -1.79
N ASN A 13 6.37 18.16 -2.20
CA ASN A 13 6.47 18.63 -3.57
C ASN A 13 6.89 17.46 -4.47
N MET A 14 6.23 17.30 -5.63
CA MET A 14 6.58 16.27 -6.64
C MET A 14 8.04 16.29 -7.12
N ASN A 15 8.81 17.33 -6.76
CA ASN A 15 10.18 17.57 -7.20
C ASN A 15 11.22 17.43 -6.06
N GLU A 16 10.88 16.77 -4.96
CA GLU A 16 11.85 16.50 -3.90
C GLU A 16 12.84 15.42 -4.35
N PRO A 17 14.16 15.70 -4.41
CA PRO A 17 15.14 14.79 -5.04
C PRO A 17 15.25 13.41 -4.39
N TRP A 18 14.88 13.30 -3.11
CA TRP A 18 14.91 12.04 -2.38
C TRP A 18 13.80 11.06 -2.81
N THR A 19 12.76 11.56 -3.48
CA THR A 19 11.67 10.71 -3.99
C THR A 19 11.99 10.06 -5.34
N ASP A 20 13.04 10.53 -6.03
CA ASP A 20 13.38 10.08 -7.39
C ASP A 20 13.77 8.61 -7.44
N GLY A 21 14.60 8.13 -6.50
CA GLY A 21 15.06 6.74 -6.47
C GLY A 21 13.90 5.73 -6.36
N PRO A 22 13.05 5.81 -5.31
CA PRO A 22 11.88 4.93 -5.22
C PRO A 22 10.93 5.06 -6.41
N ARG A 23 10.72 6.29 -6.92
CA ARG A 23 9.84 6.54 -8.07
C ARG A 23 10.38 5.91 -9.36
N GLU A 24 11.68 6.01 -9.61
CA GLU A 24 12.36 5.39 -10.75
C GLU A 24 12.19 3.86 -10.71
N LEU A 25 12.38 3.24 -9.54
CA LEU A 25 12.17 1.79 -9.38
C LEU A 25 10.72 1.37 -9.64
N LEU A 26 9.73 2.17 -9.19
CA LEU A 26 8.32 1.94 -9.53
C LEU A 26 8.06 2.10 -11.05
N GLN A 27 8.72 3.06 -11.70
CA GLN A 27 8.63 3.20 -13.15
C GLN A 27 9.19 1.99 -13.89
N HIS A 28 10.34 1.46 -13.46
CA HIS A 28 10.90 0.22 -14.01
C HIS A 28 9.97 -0.96 -13.83
N ALA A 29 9.36 -1.10 -12.64
CA ALA A 29 8.39 -2.14 -12.38
C ALA A 29 7.18 -2.06 -13.33
N ALA A 30 6.64 -0.86 -13.55
CA ALA A 30 5.53 -0.64 -14.46
C ALA A 30 5.88 -1.01 -15.92
N THR A 31 7.07 -0.63 -16.38
CA THR A 31 7.57 -0.97 -17.72
C THR A 31 7.63 -2.49 -17.92
N HIS A 32 8.21 -3.23 -16.97
CA HIS A 32 8.27 -4.70 -17.05
C HIS A 32 6.89 -5.36 -16.92
N LEU A 33 6.02 -4.86 -16.05
CA LEU A 33 4.62 -5.31 -15.99
C LEU A 33 3.91 -5.14 -17.34
N GLY A 34 4.20 -4.08 -18.08
CA GLY A 34 3.69 -3.87 -19.45
C GLY A 34 4.17 -4.90 -20.46
N MET A 35 5.41 -5.39 -20.33
CA MET A 35 5.98 -6.42 -21.23
C MET A 35 5.39 -7.81 -20.98
N GLY A 36 5.09 -8.14 -19.71
CA GLY A 36 4.23 -9.26 -19.34
C GLY A 36 4.85 -10.66 -19.38
N ALA A 37 6.08 -10.86 -19.86
CA ALA A 37 6.72 -12.18 -19.84
C ALA A 37 7.06 -12.64 -18.41
N ASP A 38 7.30 -13.94 -18.23
CA ASP A 38 7.64 -14.54 -16.92
C ASP A 38 8.88 -13.91 -16.30
N PHE A 39 9.86 -13.57 -17.13
CA PHE A 39 11.06 -12.85 -16.72
C PHE A 39 10.70 -11.44 -16.25
N ASP A 40 9.91 -10.70 -17.04
CA ASP A 40 9.50 -9.34 -16.69
C ASP A 40 8.69 -9.29 -15.40
N ARG A 41 7.82 -10.27 -15.15
CA ARG A 41 7.07 -10.37 -13.88
C ARG A 41 8.00 -10.52 -12.68
N ARG A 42 9.10 -11.27 -12.82
CA ARG A 42 10.12 -11.38 -11.77
C ARG A 42 10.89 -10.09 -11.58
N ILE A 43 11.30 -9.43 -12.67
CA ILE A 43 12.01 -8.15 -12.61
C ILE A 43 11.12 -7.09 -11.98
N ALA A 44 9.86 -6.98 -12.42
CA ALA A 44 8.89 -6.08 -11.80
C ALA A 44 8.74 -6.35 -10.31
N MET A 45 8.66 -7.62 -9.89
CA MET A 45 8.54 -7.94 -8.47
C MET A 45 9.75 -7.48 -7.65
N ILE A 46 10.95 -7.64 -8.17
CA ILE A 46 12.19 -7.17 -7.54
C ILE A 46 12.22 -5.64 -7.49
N SER A 47 11.88 -4.98 -8.59
CA SER A 47 11.84 -3.52 -8.67
C SER A 47 10.83 -2.92 -7.69
N ILE A 48 9.66 -3.55 -7.51
CA ILE A 48 8.65 -3.13 -6.53
C ILE A 48 9.20 -3.24 -5.11
N ASP A 49 9.77 -4.40 -4.76
CA ASP A 49 10.28 -4.63 -3.41
C ASP A 49 11.43 -3.67 -3.05
N ASN A 50 12.34 -3.45 -4.00
CA ASN A 50 13.41 -2.48 -3.84
C ASN A 50 12.88 -1.05 -3.71
N ALA A 51 11.82 -0.70 -4.46
CA ALA A 51 11.19 0.61 -4.34
C ALA A 51 10.57 0.83 -2.96
N VAL A 52 9.89 -0.19 -2.43
CA VAL A 52 9.31 -0.18 -1.08
C VAL A 52 10.39 0.00 -0.02
N GLU A 53 11.43 -0.84 -0.04
CA GLU A 53 12.53 -0.74 0.91
C GLU A 53 13.22 0.63 0.85
N LEU A 54 13.52 1.12 -0.35
CA LEU A 54 14.17 2.41 -0.54
C LEU A 54 13.26 3.58 -0.12
N ALA A 55 11.95 3.51 -0.39
CA ALA A 55 10.99 4.53 0.04
C ALA A 55 10.96 4.63 1.56
N ILE A 56 10.87 3.49 2.26
CA ILE A 56 10.85 3.45 3.72
C ILE A 56 12.17 4.02 4.27
N LYS A 57 13.32 3.48 3.83
CA LYS A 57 14.66 3.94 4.28
C LYS A 57 14.86 5.43 4.07
N THR A 58 14.46 5.92 2.89
CA THR A 58 14.51 7.35 2.57
C THR A 58 13.68 8.16 3.55
N TYR A 59 12.41 7.81 3.72
CA TYR A 59 11.49 8.58 4.54
C TYR A 59 11.92 8.64 6.01
N ILE A 60 12.22 7.49 6.61
CA ILE A 60 12.67 7.43 8.02
C ILE A 60 14.04 8.09 8.22
N GLY A 61 14.85 8.19 7.16
CA GLY A 61 16.15 8.85 7.16
C GLY A 61 16.10 10.37 6.99
N LEU A 62 14.96 10.95 6.61
CA LEU A 62 14.81 12.39 6.43
C LEU A 62 15.14 13.19 7.73
N PRO A 63 15.50 14.47 7.63
CA PRO A 63 15.62 15.30 8.83
C PRO A 63 14.23 15.66 9.38
N LYS A 64 14.13 15.91 10.70
CA LYS A 64 12.87 16.32 11.38
C LYS A 64 12.11 17.43 10.65
N ARG A 65 12.85 18.42 10.12
CA ARG A 65 12.27 19.55 9.36
C ARG A 65 11.48 19.14 8.12
N SER A 66 11.83 18.01 7.50
CA SER A 66 11.16 17.49 6.30
C SER A 66 9.96 16.60 6.65
N ARG A 67 10.04 15.86 7.77
CA ARG A 67 8.94 14.98 8.20
C ARG A 67 7.86 15.69 9.02
N GLY A 68 8.22 16.75 9.75
CA GLY A 68 7.33 17.41 10.69
C GLY A 68 7.17 16.71 12.05
N THR A 69 7.70 15.49 12.21
CA THR A 69 7.65 14.71 13.46
C THR A 69 9.06 14.26 13.89
N ASP A 70 9.19 13.95 15.19
CA ASP A 70 10.36 13.22 15.68
C ASP A 70 10.41 11.84 15.01
N GLY A 71 11.61 11.42 14.65
CA GLY A 71 11.84 10.12 14.03
C GLY A 71 12.85 9.29 14.81
N PRO A 72 13.19 8.12 14.28
CA PRO A 72 14.17 7.24 14.90
C PRO A 72 15.51 7.93 15.15
N THR A 73 16.19 7.51 16.22
CA THR A 73 17.59 7.86 16.44
C THR A 73 18.48 7.24 15.37
N ARG A 74 19.67 7.81 15.16
CA ARG A 74 20.65 7.25 14.24
C ARG A 74 20.98 5.78 14.54
N LYS A 75 21.06 5.41 15.81
CA LYS A 75 21.31 4.04 16.25
C LYS A 75 20.18 3.08 15.86
N GLU A 76 18.92 3.51 16.01
CA GLU A 76 17.77 2.71 15.56
C GLU A 76 17.75 2.54 14.04
N LEU A 77 18.09 3.59 13.28
CA LEU A 77 18.21 3.50 11.82
C LEU A 77 19.31 2.54 11.38
N GLU A 78 20.48 2.59 12.03
CA GLU A 78 21.60 1.70 11.73
C GLU A 78 21.23 0.23 12.00
N ALA A 79 20.58 -0.06 13.14
CA ALA A 79 20.11 -1.40 13.45
C ALA A 79 19.07 -1.90 12.44
N ALA A 80 18.01 -1.12 12.19
CA ALA A 80 16.93 -1.52 11.30
C ALA A 80 17.35 -1.65 9.81
N ASN A 81 18.49 -1.07 9.42
CA ASN A 81 18.99 -1.19 8.05
C ASN A 81 19.49 -2.60 7.69
N GLU A 82 19.78 -3.44 8.70
CA GLU A 82 20.27 -4.80 8.51
C GLU A 82 19.15 -5.82 8.26
N SER A 83 17.89 -5.47 8.52
CA SER A 83 16.76 -6.39 8.49
C SER A 83 15.49 -5.70 8.02
N PHE A 84 14.88 -6.22 6.94
CA PHE A 84 13.62 -5.67 6.42
C PHE A 84 12.47 -5.74 7.44
N PRO A 85 12.26 -6.84 8.19
CA PRO A 85 11.30 -6.86 9.30
C PRO A 85 11.54 -5.76 10.34
N GLU A 86 12.79 -5.52 10.75
CA GLU A 86 13.10 -4.46 11.72
C GLU A 86 12.84 -3.06 11.15
N LEU A 87 13.04 -2.88 9.85
CA LEU A 87 12.68 -1.67 9.13
C LEU A 87 11.16 -1.41 9.16
N LEU A 88 10.35 -2.46 8.97
CA LEU A 88 8.88 -2.36 9.08
C LEU A 88 8.43 -2.05 10.51
N ASP A 89 9.02 -2.70 11.51
CA ASP A 89 8.75 -2.44 12.93
C ASP A 89 9.07 -0.99 13.31
N LEU A 90 10.19 -0.48 12.80
CA LEU A 90 10.60 0.90 13.05
C LEU A 90 9.65 1.89 12.36
N LEU A 91 9.25 1.62 11.13
CA LEU A 91 8.26 2.42 10.41
C LEU A 91 6.92 2.46 11.17
N ASN A 92 6.43 1.30 11.60
CA ASN A 92 5.17 1.19 12.35
C ASN A 92 5.23 1.98 13.67
N ARG A 93 6.32 1.85 14.41
CA ARG A 93 6.48 2.52 15.71
C ARG A 93 6.37 4.04 15.62
N TYR A 94 6.96 4.64 14.60
CA TYR A 94 7.06 6.09 14.48
C TYR A 94 6.00 6.72 13.56
N TYR A 95 5.38 5.94 12.67
CA TYR A 95 4.55 6.47 11.58
C TYR A 95 3.29 5.62 11.28
N ASP A 96 2.77 4.82 12.23
CA ASP A 96 1.51 4.06 12.08
C ASP A 96 0.34 4.95 11.58
N ASP A 97 0.30 6.21 12.02
CA ASP A 97 -0.69 7.21 11.61
C ASP A 97 -0.66 7.51 10.11
N LYS A 98 0.49 7.35 9.45
CA LYS A 98 0.66 7.59 8.01
C LYS A 98 0.29 6.40 7.14
N LEU A 99 0.29 5.18 7.65
CA LEU A 99 0.17 3.95 6.83
C LEU A 99 -1.27 3.60 6.42
N THR A 100 -2.03 4.60 5.95
CA THR A 100 -3.46 4.45 5.65
C THR A 100 -3.67 3.57 4.42
N GLY A 101 -4.47 2.51 4.52
CA GLY A 101 -4.67 1.59 3.40
C GLY A 101 -3.47 0.70 3.10
N VAL A 102 -2.43 0.70 3.94
CA VAL A 102 -1.24 -0.15 3.78
C VAL A 102 -1.08 -1.03 5.02
N ASP A 103 -1.20 -2.33 4.82
CA ASP A 103 -0.91 -3.33 5.85
C ASP A 103 0.53 -3.84 5.66
N LEU A 104 1.37 -3.60 6.67
CA LEU A 104 2.78 -4.00 6.65
C LEU A 104 2.98 -5.52 6.65
N GLY A 105 1.99 -6.30 7.09
CA GLY A 105 2.01 -7.75 6.98
C GLY A 105 1.99 -8.23 5.52
N ASP A 106 1.29 -7.51 4.64
CA ASP A 106 1.32 -7.80 3.20
C ASP A 106 2.66 -7.43 2.59
N VAL A 107 3.20 -6.27 2.97
CA VAL A 107 4.52 -5.83 2.52
C VAL A 107 5.57 -6.87 2.89
N GLU A 108 5.55 -7.36 4.12
CA GLU A 108 6.45 -8.43 4.57
C GLU A 108 6.20 -9.75 3.81
N TRP A 109 4.94 -10.12 3.56
CA TRP A 109 4.60 -11.30 2.79
C TRP A 109 5.17 -11.25 1.36
N TYR A 110 5.01 -10.11 0.68
CA TYR A 110 5.55 -9.92 -0.66
C TYR A 110 7.08 -9.90 -0.67
N HIS A 111 7.72 -9.32 0.34
CA HIS A 111 9.16 -9.38 0.51
C HIS A 111 9.66 -10.83 0.61
N ARG A 112 8.99 -11.68 1.41
CA ARG A 112 9.28 -13.13 1.48
C ARG A 112 9.05 -13.83 0.14
N LEU A 113 7.97 -13.49 -0.57
CA LEU A 113 7.70 -14.03 -1.91
C LEU A 113 8.81 -13.69 -2.90
N ARG A 114 9.31 -12.45 -2.90
CA ARG A 114 10.46 -12.03 -3.72
C ARG A 114 11.70 -12.87 -3.40
N ASN A 115 12.00 -13.09 -2.13
CA ASN A 115 13.15 -13.91 -1.72
C ASN A 115 13.02 -15.35 -2.22
N LEU A 116 11.81 -15.92 -2.17
CA LEU A 116 11.54 -17.25 -2.71
C LEU A 116 11.79 -17.33 -4.23
N LEU A 117 11.34 -16.32 -5.00
CA LEU A 117 11.55 -16.28 -6.46
C LEU A 117 13.03 -16.21 -6.83
N TYR A 118 13.87 -15.62 -5.98
CA TYR A 118 15.31 -15.53 -6.20
C TYR A 118 16.05 -16.81 -5.81
N HIS A 119 15.65 -17.45 -4.71
CA HIS A 119 16.36 -18.60 -4.15
C HIS A 119 15.88 -19.96 -4.66
N SER A 120 14.71 -20.05 -5.30
CA SER A 120 14.14 -21.35 -5.67
C SER A 120 14.80 -22.03 -6.88
N GLY A 121 15.62 -21.34 -7.69
CA GLY A 121 16.42 -21.91 -8.79
C GLY A 121 15.67 -22.69 -9.89
N ASN A 122 14.36 -22.87 -9.75
CA ASN A 122 13.51 -23.79 -10.50
C ASN A 122 12.71 -23.09 -11.62
N GLY A 123 12.97 -21.80 -11.85
CA GLY A 123 12.32 -21.03 -12.91
C GLY A 123 10.85 -20.69 -12.66
N ILE A 124 10.28 -21.00 -11.49
CA ILE A 124 8.90 -20.63 -11.15
C ILE A 124 8.76 -19.10 -11.17
N THR A 125 7.77 -18.59 -11.89
CA THR A 125 7.42 -17.17 -11.92
C THR A 125 6.19 -16.88 -11.07
N VAL A 126 5.95 -15.60 -10.81
CA VAL A 126 4.80 -15.12 -10.05
C VAL A 126 3.64 -14.75 -10.98
N ASN A 127 2.40 -15.01 -10.54
CA ASN A 127 1.22 -14.59 -11.30
C ASN A 127 1.17 -13.06 -11.43
N ARG A 128 0.82 -12.57 -12.62
CA ARG A 128 0.65 -11.13 -12.91
C ARG A 128 -0.21 -10.41 -11.87
N ALA A 129 -1.34 -10.98 -11.47
CA ALA A 129 -2.26 -10.43 -10.49
C ALA A 129 -1.56 -10.07 -9.17
N ARG A 130 -0.62 -10.90 -8.72
CA ARG A 130 0.15 -10.65 -7.49
C ARG A 130 1.18 -9.55 -7.65
N VAL A 131 1.83 -9.46 -8.81
CA VAL A 131 2.79 -8.38 -9.09
C VAL A 131 2.07 -7.05 -9.13
N GLU A 132 0.91 -7.00 -9.77
CA GLU A 132 0.04 -5.81 -9.80
C GLU A 132 -0.48 -5.46 -8.41
N ALA A 133 -0.82 -6.47 -7.59
CA ALA A 133 -1.24 -6.25 -6.23
C ALA A 133 -0.16 -5.61 -5.36
N TYR A 134 1.08 -6.11 -5.40
CA TYR A 134 2.18 -5.49 -4.68
C TYR A 134 2.48 -4.08 -5.23
N PHE A 135 2.37 -3.90 -6.55
CA PHE A 135 2.56 -2.58 -7.17
C PHE A 135 1.58 -1.55 -6.60
N GLN A 136 0.30 -1.91 -6.42
CA GLN A 136 -0.70 -1.03 -5.80
C GLN A 136 -0.38 -0.72 -4.34
N ILE A 137 0.06 -1.72 -3.56
CA ILE A 137 0.50 -1.51 -2.18
C ILE A 137 1.70 -0.55 -2.13
N ALA A 138 2.66 -0.70 -3.05
CA ALA A 138 3.83 0.16 -3.12
C ALA A 138 3.49 1.60 -3.52
N LEU A 139 2.53 1.81 -4.44
CA LEU A 139 2.01 3.14 -4.78
C LEU A 139 1.34 3.80 -3.57
N ALA A 140 0.49 3.05 -2.85
CA ALA A 140 -0.18 3.54 -1.65
C ALA A 140 0.82 3.88 -0.53
N LEU A 141 1.84 3.04 -0.34
CA LEU A 141 2.92 3.31 0.62
C LEU A 141 3.69 4.57 0.23
N PHE A 142 4.07 4.72 -1.04
CA PHE A 142 4.75 5.91 -1.51
C PHE A 142 3.92 7.17 -1.24
N GLU A 143 2.62 7.14 -1.58
CA GLU A 143 1.70 8.26 -1.32
C GLU A 143 1.59 8.59 0.17
N ASN A 144 1.48 7.57 1.02
CA ASN A 144 1.43 7.75 2.48
C ASN A 144 2.69 8.40 3.05
N LEU A 145 3.87 8.02 2.56
CA LEU A 145 5.14 8.54 3.03
C LEU A 145 5.38 9.97 2.52
N PHE A 146 5.16 10.22 1.23
CA PHE A 146 5.57 11.47 0.58
C PHE A 146 4.43 12.45 0.34
N GLY A 147 3.18 12.06 0.54
CA GLY A 147 2.00 12.90 0.43
C GLY A 147 1.52 13.17 -1.00
N PHE A 148 1.99 12.40 -2.00
CA PHE A 148 1.51 12.49 -3.37
C PHE A 148 1.63 11.15 -4.10
N VAL A 149 0.72 10.91 -5.06
CA VAL A 149 0.78 9.74 -5.95
C VAL A 149 1.95 9.90 -6.93
N PRO A 150 2.87 8.91 -7.05
CA PRO A 150 3.98 9.03 -7.97
C PRO A 150 3.47 9.06 -9.42
N SER A 151 4.03 9.97 -10.23
CA SER A 151 3.76 9.98 -11.67
C SER A 151 4.54 8.85 -12.32
N ILE A 152 3.80 7.85 -12.83
CA ILE A 152 4.32 6.71 -13.58
C ILE A 152 3.82 6.85 -15.02
N ASP A 153 4.74 6.85 -15.98
CA ASP A 153 4.45 6.92 -17.40
C ASP A 153 3.84 5.60 -17.89
N GLY A 154 2.89 5.70 -18.83
CA GLY A 154 2.25 4.52 -19.43
C GLY A 154 1.09 3.91 -18.63
N LYS A 155 0.39 4.70 -17.78
CA LYS A 155 -0.75 4.30 -16.91
C LYS A 155 -1.87 3.48 -17.57
N THR A 156 -1.86 3.31 -18.89
CA THR A 156 -2.95 2.70 -19.66
C THR A 156 -2.87 1.16 -19.77
N ALA A 157 -1.75 0.51 -19.40
CA ALA A 157 -1.52 -0.91 -19.72
C ALA A 157 -1.54 -1.89 -18.53
N ILE A 158 -1.89 -1.46 -17.32
CA ILE A 158 -1.91 -2.31 -16.11
C ILE A 158 -3.27 -2.20 -15.41
N ARG A 159 -4.35 -2.57 -16.10
CA ARG A 159 -5.68 -2.73 -15.48
C ARG A 159 -6.17 -4.14 -15.74
N THR A 160 -5.64 -5.09 -14.98
CA THR A 160 -6.42 -6.30 -14.73
C THR A 160 -7.56 -5.94 -13.77
N LYS A 161 -8.60 -6.77 -13.76
CA LYS A 161 -9.67 -6.68 -12.76
C LYS A 161 -9.12 -6.80 -11.33
N THR A 162 -8.00 -7.50 -11.12
CA THR A 162 -7.30 -7.56 -9.84
C THR A 162 -6.76 -6.18 -9.46
N GLY A 163 -6.05 -5.53 -10.38
CA GLY A 163 -5.53 -4.18 -10.16
C GLY A 163 -6.65 -3.17 -9.90
N GLU A 164 -7.76 -3.28 -10.65
CA GLU A 164 -8.96 -2.48 -10.43
C GLU A 164 -9.57 -2.69 -9.04
N PHE A 165 -9.80 -3.94 -8.63
CA PHE A 165 -10.29 -4.28 -7.31
C PHE A 165 -9.41 -3.71 -6.20
N LEU A 166 -8.08 -3.90 -6.30
CA LEU A 166 -7.15 -3.44 -5.26
C LEU A 166 -7.07 -1.92 -5.19
N GLN A 167 -7.14 -1.23 -6.33
CA GLN A 167 -7.21 0.22 -6.34
C GLN A 167 -8.49 0.71 -5.65
N LEU A 168 -9.65 0.13 -5.99
CA LEU A 168 -10.92 0.47 -5.34
C LEU A 168 -10.87 0.18 -3.83
N TRP A 169 -10.29 -0.95 -3.43
CA TRP A 169 -10.11 -1.32 -2.04
C TRP A 169 -9.23 -0.31 -1.28
N THR A 170 -8.09 0.09 -1.85
CA THR A 170 -7.21 1.12 -1.26
C THR A 170 -7.95 2.46 -1.09
N ASN A 171 -8.69 2.89 -2.12
CA ASN A 171 -9.47 4.12 -2.07
C ASN A 171 -10.56 4.06 -0.99
N PHE A 172 -11.22 2.92 -0.87
CA PHE A 172 -12.18 2.67 0.20
C PHE A 172 -11.51 2.75 1.58
N ASP A 173 -10.39 2.06 1.79
CA ASP A 173 -9.73 2.02 3.10
C ASP A 173 -9.21 3.41 3.53
N GLN A 174 -8.69 4.19 2.58
CA GLN A 174 -8.32 5.58 2.79
C GLN A 174 -9.52 6.43 3.20
N SER A 175 -10.63 6.31 2.48
CA SER A 175 -11.88 7.03 2.79
C SER A 175 -12.45 6.63 4.15
N LEU A 176 -12.42 5.34 4.47
CA LEU A 176 -12.84 4.82 5.77
C LEU A 176 -11.98 5.40 6.88
N ARG A 177 -10.65 5.36 6.76
CA ARG A 177 -9.73 5.85 7.81
C ARG A 177 -9.92 7.32 8.14
N MET A 178 -10.25 8.17 7.16
CA MET A 178 -10.57 9.58 7.42
C MET A 178 -11.85 9.78 8.26
N LYS A 179 -12.75 8.79 8.27
CA LYS A 179 -14.03 8.83 9.01
C LYS A 179 -13.99 8.07 10.33
N LEU A 180 -13.00 7.18 10.53
CA LEU A 180 -12.91 6.36 11.74
C LEU A 180 -12.63 7.24 12.98
N PRO A 181 -13.30 6.98 14.12
CA PRO A 181 -12.97 7.61 15.40
C PRO A 181 -11.59 7.12 15.88
N PRO A 182 -10.92 7.77 16.84
CA PRO A 182 -9.63 7.30 17.37
C PRO A 182 -9.62 5.78 17.66
N LYS A 183 -8.55 5.11 17.21
CA LYS A 183 -8.44 3.65 17.29
C LYS A 183 -8.64 3.14 18.71
N ASN A 184 -9.62 2.25 18.88
CA ASN A 184 -9.91 1.60 20.15
C ASN A 184 -9.91 0.09 19.95
N GLY A 185 -8.83 -0.57 20.36
CA GLY A 185 -8.65 -2.02 20.22
C GLY A 185 -8.07 -2.45 18.87
N LEU A 186 -8.38 -3.70 18.49
CA LEU A 186 -7.86 -4.33 17.27
C LEU A 186 -8.49 -3.72 16.02
N ALA A 187 -7.66 -3.48 14.99
CA ALA A 187 -8.07 -2.76 13.79
C ALA A 187 -9.29 -3.39 13.08
N TYR A 188 -9.38 -4.72 13.07
CA TYR A 188 -10.49 -5.44 12.45
C TYR A 188 -11.83 -5.12 13.13
N TYR A 189 -11.92 -5.35 14.45
CA TYR A 189 -13.17 -5.12 15.20
C TYR A 189 -13.55 -3.65 15.23
N TRP A 190 -12.56 -2.76 15.37
CA TRP A 190 -12.77 -1.31 15.33
C TRP A 190 -13.38 -0.83 14.01
N LYS A 191 -12.86 -1.28 12.86
CA LYS A 191 -13.44 -0.96 11.54
C LYS A 191 -14.84 -1.56 11.38
N LYS A 192 -15.02 -2.81 11.82
CA LYS A 192 -16.30 -3.51 11.73
C LYS A 192 -17.39 -2.80 12.53
N GLU A 193 -17.14 -2.50 13.80
CA GLU A 193 -18.08 -1.82 14.69
C GLU A 193 -18.50 -0.45 14.15
N PHE A 194 -17.55 0.32 13.61
CA PHE A 194 -17.86 1.59 12.95
C PHE A 194 -18.80 1.38 11.75
N LEU A 195 -18.50 0.42 10.88
CA LEU A 195 -19.32 0.13 9.71
C LEU A 195 -20.69 -0.44 10.08
N GLU A 196 -20.81 -1.21 11.16
CA GLU A 196 -22.10 -1.66 11.70
C GLU A 196 -22.97 -0.45 12.13
N GLY A 197 -22.33 0.61 12.64
CA GLY A 197 -22.98 1.90 12.92
C GLY A 197 -23.39 2.68 11.66
N VAL A 198 -22.69 2.49 10.54
CA VAL A 198 -23.05 3.08 9.23
C VAL A 198 -24.27 2.35 8.65
N SER A 199 -24.16 1.03 8.47
CA SER A 199 -25.27 0.14 8.13
C SER A 199 -24.86 -1.34 8.26
N THR A 200 -25.84 -2.22 8.50
CA THR A 200 -25.62 -3.67 8.51
C THR A 200 -25.09 -4.21 7.18
N GLU A 201 -25.51 -3.60 6.07
CA GLU A 201 -25.01 -3.90 4.72
C GLU A 201 -23.52 -3.56 4.60
N ALA A 202 -23.09 -2.38 5.07
CA ALA A 202 -21.71 -1.93 4.99
C ALA A 202 -20.76 -2.87 5.74
N ALA A 203 -21.13 -3.26 6.97
CA ALA A 203 -20.35 -4.22 7.76
C ALA A 203 -20.25 -5.59 7.07
N SER A 204 -21.37 -6.08 6.51
CA SER A 204 -21.42 -7.38 5.84
C SER A 204 -20.57 -7.40 4.56
N LEU A 205 -20.68 -6.36 3.72
CA LEU A 205 -19.86 -6.20 2.52
C LEU A 205 -18.38 -6.11 2.90
N TRP A 206 -18.03 -5.31 3.90
CA TRP A 206 -16.64 -5.15 4.32
C TRP A 206 -15.98 -6.45 4.79
N VAL A 207 -16.70 -7.27 5.56
CA VAL A 207 -16.19 -8.58 5.99
C VAL A 207 -15.91 -9.48 4.79
N ALA A 208 -16.88 -9.64 3.88
CA ALA A 208 -16.73 -10.48 2.69
C ALA A 208 -15.59 -9.99 1.78
N LEU A 209 -15.47 -8.67 1.59
CA LEU A 209 -14.43 -8.05 0.79
C LEU A 209 -13.04 -8.17 1.43
N THR A 210 -12.94 -8.07 2.76
CA THR A 210 -11.69 -8.31 3.50
C THR A 210 -11.21 -9.74 3.31
N GLU A 211 -12.11 -10.72 3.44
CA GLU A 211 -11.80 -12.13 3.21
C GLU A 211 -11.36 -12.38 1.76
N PHE A 212 -12.10 -11.84 0.79
CA PHE A 212 -11.75 -11.94 -0.62
C PHE A 212 -10.38 -11.32 -0.91
N ARG A 213 -10.11 -10.13 -0.38
CA ARG A 213 -8.83 -9.43 -0.52
C ARG A 213 -7.69 -10.25 0.07
N ASN A 214 -7.85 -10.82 1.26
CA ASN A 214 -6.82 -11.62 1.90
C ASN A 214 -6.53 -12.90 1.10
N LYS A 215 -7.57 -13.53 0.54
CA LYS A 215 -7.40 -14.65 -0.39
C LYS A 215 -6.64 -14.21 -1.65
N LEU A 216 -7.04 -13.10 -2.27
CA LEU A 216 -6.42 -12.57 -3.48
C LEU A 216 -4.93 -12.25 -3.28
N VAL A 217 -4.57 -11.70 -2.12
CA VAL A 217 -3.19 -11.31 -1.80
C VAL A 217 -2.34 -12.52 -1.41
N HIS A 218 -2.84 -13.44 -0.58
CA HIS A 218 -2.01 -14.50 0.00
C HIS A 218 -2.18 -15.90 -0.63
N SER A 219 -3.26 -16.17 -1.37
CA SER A 219 -3.54 -17.50 -1.95
C SER A 219 -2.77 -17.78 -3.23
N VAL A 220 -2.47 -19.06 -3.48
CA VAL A 220 -1.80 -19.58 -4.70
C VAL A 220 -2.77 -19.87 -5.84
N ALA A 221 -4.06 -20.01 -5.54
CA ALA A 221 -5.09 -20.26 -6.55
C ALA A 221 -5.37 -19.00 -7.39
N THR A 222 -5.67 -19.19 -8.68
CA THR A 222 -6.28 -18.17 -9.52
C THR A 222 -7.71 -17.92 -9.08
N ASP A 223 -8.08 -16.67 -8.82
CA ASP A 223 -9.45 -16.33 -8.46
C ASP A 223 -10.40 -16.45 -9.66
N ASP A 224 -11.64 -16.84 -9.36
CA ASP A 224 -12.72 -16.93 -10.33
C ASP A 224 -13.04 -15.53 -10.88
N PRO A 225 -13.03 -15.32 -12.21
CA PRO A 225 -13.43 -14.05 -12.81
C PRO A 225 -14.80 -13.53 -12.33
N GLU A 226 -15.75 -14.43 -12.03
CA GLU A 226 -17.07 -14.06 -11.52
C GLU A 226 -17.01 -13.50 -10.09
N ASP A 227 -16.20 -14.12 -9.22
CA ASP A 227 -15.95 -13.63 -7.86
C ASP A 227 -15.28 -12.25 -7.89
N LEU A 228 -14.33 -12.04 -8.79
CA LEU A 228 -13.63 -10.76 -8.92
C LEU A 228 -14.55 -9.64 -9.42
N ASP A 229 -15.40 -9.92 -10.41
CA ASP A 229 -16.41 -8.97 -10.89
C ASP A 229 -17.44 -8.63 -9.81
N ARG A 230 -17.85 -9.63 -9.01
CA ARG A 230 -18.72 -9.41 -7.85
C ARG A 230 -18.03 -8.51 -6.84
N SER A 231 -16.79 -8.82 -6.46
CA SER A 231 -16.03 -8.03 -5.49
C SER A 231 -15.80 -6.58 -5.95
N ILE A 232 -15.57 -6.31 -7.24
CA ILE A 232 -15.47 -4.93 -7.77
C ILE A 232 -16.78 -4.16 -7.57
N ARG A 233 -17.93 -4.79 -7.87
CA ARG A 233 -19.25 -4.19 -7.63
C ARG A 233 -19.50 -3.96 -6.14
N ASP A 234 -19.13 -4.92 -5.31
CA ASP A 234 -19.33 -4.87 -3.87
C ASP A 234 -18.49 -3.77 -3.20
N VAL A 235 -17.21 -3.59 -3.61
CA VAL A 235 -16.40 -2.45 -3.13
C VAL A 235 -16.99 -1.13 -3.57
N SER A 236 -17.44 -1.02 -4.83
CA SER A 236 -18.07 0.20 -5.35
C SER A 236 -19.35 0.54 -4.57
N ARG A 237 -20.16 -0.48 -4.24
CA ARG A 237 -21.34 -0.33 -3.39
C ARG A 237 -20.97 0.13 -1.99
N LEU A 238 -19.95 -0.48 -1.38
CA LEU A 238 -19.47 -0.13 -0.05
C LEU A 238 -18.96 1.31 0.02
N ILE A 239 -18.20 1.78 -0.99
CA ILE A 239 -17.79 3.18 -1.14
C ILE A 239 -19.03 4.10 -1.17
N GLY A 240 -20.01 3.77 -2.01
CA GLY A 240 -21.24 4.57 -2.12
C GLY A 240 -22.03 4.67 -0.81
N ILE A 241 -22.09 3.58 -0.03
CA ILE A 241 -22.72 3.61 1.31
C ILE A 241 -21.94 4.55 2.24
N LEU A 242 -20.61 4.45 2.25
CA LEU A 242 -19.75 5.26 3.11
C LEU A 242 -19.84 6.75 2.76
N GLU A 243 -19.92 7.11 1.48
CA GLU A 243 -20.07 8.49 1.01
C GLU A 243 -21.42 9.12 1.40
N GLN A 244 -22.49 8.33 1.37
CA GLN A 244 -23.83 8.78 1.79
C GLN A 244 -23.95 9.00 3.31
N HIS A 245 -23.03 8.44 4.10
CA HIS A 245 -22.96 8.59 5.55
C HIS A 245 -22.04 9.77 5.95
N THR A 246 -22.26 10.93 5.33
CA THR A 246 -21.56 12.20 5.64
C THR A 246 -22.58 13.27 5.99
#